data_AF-A0A285KYZ2-F1
#
_entry.id   AF-A0A285KYZ2-F1
#
_cell.length_a   1.000
_cell.length_b   1.000
_cell.length_c   1.000
_cell.angle_alpha   90.00
_cell.angle_beta   90.00
_cell.angle_gamma   90.00
#
_symmetry.space_group_name_H-M   'P 1'
#
loop_
_entity.id
_entity.type
_entity.pdbx_description
1 polymer ?
#
loop_
_entity_poly.entity_id
_entity_poly.type
_entity_poly.pdbx_seq_one_letter_code
_entity_poly.pdbx_strand_id
1 'polypeptide(L)'
;MHHRPATRPCPEQRRLLEAIRVAAGHLASAPGYTDEERRRAQALLADAVAHSRSAAEIFDIDPTLTDESSLTGHHVDLLIELLGQLPAKLDAACPEPSDPRRTHGAAALAQQWAEAIALASAIRARVSQMLQELPRPDWNSPDGQHRISRQRLARNVALIAEAVELLRAAVGDAVAVDVPHPQARAIGRLVDTLDTLVEDLRAENPH
;
A
#
# COMPACT_ATOMS: atom_id res chain seq x y z
N MET A 1 -6.00 19.22 -10.19
CA MET A 1 -5.52 17.92 -9.67
C MET A 1 -4.44 18.22 -8.65
N HIS A 2 -4.77 18.21 -7.36
CA HIS A 2 -3.77 18.38 -6.30
C HIS A 2 -3.03 17.05 -6.13
N HIS A 3 -1.75 17.02 -6.50
CA HIS A 3 -0.88 15.92 -6.13
C HIS A 3 -0.71 15.94 -4.61
N ARG A 4 -1.28 14.95 -3.92
CA ARG A 4 -0.87 14.62 -2.55
C ARG A 4 0.66 14.47 -2.58
N PRO A 5 1.43 15.16 -1.71
CA PRO A 5 2.84 14.86 -1.56
C PRO A 5 2.92 13.40 -1.13
N ALA A 6 3.60 12.57 -1.93
CA ALA A 6 3.75 11.17 -1.62
C ALA A 6 4.57 11.05 -0.33
N THR A 7 3.91 10.68 0.76
CA THR A 7 4.58 10.20 1.96
C THR A 7 5.54 9.10 1.53
N ARG A 8 6.82 9.21 1.94
CA ARG A 8 7.81 8.19 1.58
C ARG A 8 7.30 6.84 2.10
N PRO A 9 7.18 5.80 1.25
CA PRO A 9 6.66 4.52 1.68
C PRO A 9 7.56 3.92 2.77
N CYS A 10 6.94 3.31 3.77
CA CYS A 10 7.65 2.61 4.84
C CYS A 10 8.46 1.42 4.27
N PRO A 11 9.44 0.86 5.02
CA PRO A 11 10.26 -0.25 4.54
C PRO A 11 9.44 -1.43 4.02
N GLU A 12 8.40 -1.84 4.75
CA GLU A 12 7.52 -2.95 4.42
C GLU A 12 6.75 -2.69 3.12
N GLN A 13 6.09 -1.53 3.03
CA GLN A 13 5.37 -1.10 1.84
C GLN A 13 6.30 -1.01 0.63
N ARG A 14 7.52 -0.47 0.80
CA ARG A 14 8.51 -0.35 -0.28
C ARG A 14 8.95 -1.72 -0.79
N ARG A 15 9.23 -2.68 0.12
CA ARG A 15 9.59 -4.05 -0.25
C ARG A 15 8.45 -4.73 -1.01
N LEU A 16 7.21 -4.58 -0.56
CA LEU A 16 6.05 -5.14 -1.25
C LEU A 16 5.82 -4.49 -2.61
N LEU A 17 5.88 -3.16 -2.71
CA LEU A 17 5.75 -2.43 -3.98
C LEU A 17 6.83 -2.81 -4.98
N GLU A 18 8.06 -3.07 -4.52
CA GLU A 18 9.14 -3.55 -5.37
C GLU A 18 8.87 -4.97 -5.89
N ALA A 19 8.41 -5.90 -5.04
CA ALA A 19 8.01 -7.24 -5.47
C ALA A 19 6.86 -7.20 -6.49
N ILE A 20 5.87 -6.33 -6.26
CA ILE A 20 4.75 -6.08 -7.18
C ILE A 20 5.27 -5.57 -8.53
N ARG A 21 6.23 -4.63 -8.52
CA ARG A 21 6.84 -4.06 -9.73
C ARG A 21 7.58 -5.14 -10.53
N VAL A 22 8.37 -5.97 -9.85
CA VAL A 22 9.10 -7.09 -10.46
C VAL A 22 8.14 -8.09 -11.07
N ALA A 23 7.13 -8.53 -10.31
CA ALA A 23 6.10 -9.45 -10.78
C ALA A 23 5.35 -8.87 -12.00
N ALA A 24 4.88 -7.63 -11.94
CA ALA A 24 4.17 -6.98 -13.04
C ALA A 24 5.02 -6.86 -14.33
N GLY A 25 6.35 -6.74 -14.20
CA GLY A 25 7.26 -6.67 -15.34
C GLY A 25 7.49 -8.01 -16.05
N HIS A 26 7.24 -9.15 -15.38
CA HIS A 26 7.60 -10.48 -15.87
C HIS A 26 7.01 -10.84 -17.24
N LEU A 27 5.71 -10.59 -17.43
CA LEU A 27 5.01 -10.97 -18.67
C LEU A 27 5.20 -10.01 -19.84
N ALA A 28 5.83 -8.86 -19.61
CA ALA A 28 6.30 -8.01 -20.70
C ALA A 28 7.52 -8.63 -21.41
N SER A 29 8.26 -9.49 -20.73
CA SER A 29 9.52 -10.07 -21.19
C SER A 29 9.47 -11.54 -21.62
N ALA A 30 8.37 -12.27 -21.40
CA ALA A 30 8.32 -13.72 -21.67
C ALA A 30 8.25 -14.06 -23.18
N PRO A 31 9.32 -14.61 -23.79
CA PRO A 31 9.27 -15.13 -25.15
C PRO A 31 8.58 -16.51 -25.17
N GLY A 32 7.93 -16.85 -26.28
CA GLY A 32 7.45 -18.22 -26.52
C GLY A 32 6.02 -18.57 -26.09
N TYR A 33 5.26 -17.63 -25.52
CA TYR A 33 3.85 -17.89 -25.18
C TYR A 33 2.98 -17.77 -26.42
N THR A 34 2.00 -18.66 -26.58
CA THR A 34 0.87 -18.41 -27.49
C THR A 34 0.06 -17.21 -27.01
N ASP A 35 -0.73 -16.59 -27.89
CA ASP A 35 -1.55 -15.43 -27.52
C ASP A 35 -2.56 -15.74 -26.41
N GLU A 36 -3.09 -16.97 -26.39
CA GLU A 36 -4.03 -17.41 -25.36
C GLU A 36 -3.34 -17.66 -24.02
N GLU A 37 -2.21 -18.37 -24.00
CA GLU A 37 -1.40 -18.59 -22.80
C GLU A 37 -0.96 -17.26 -22.20
N ARG A 38 -0.51 -16.33 -23.05
CA ARG A 38 -0.13 -14.97 -22.67
C ARG A 38 -1.29 -14.23 -22.01
N ARG A 39 -2.46 -14.22 -22.64
CA ARG A 39 -3.65 -13.56 -22.08
C ARG A 39 -4.04 -14.15 -20.73
N ARG A 40 -4.02 -15.48 -20.61
CA ARG A 40 -4.38 -16.19 -19.36
C ARG A 40 -3.36 -15.93 -18.25
N ALA A 41 -2.06 -16.00 -18.56
CA ALA A 41 -0.99 -15.70 -17.60
C ALA A 41 -1.05 -14.24 -17.15
N GLN A 42 -1.30 -13.31 -18.08
CA GLN A 42 -1.47 -11.88 -17.78
C GLN A 42 -2.65 -11.64 -16.85
N ALA A 43 -3.79 -12.27 -17.10
CA ALA A 43 -4.96 -12.16 -16.23
C ALA A 43 -4.64 -12.65 -14.81
N LEU A 44 -3.98 -13.81 -14.67
CA LEU A 44 -3.65 -14.38 -13.37
C LEU A 44 -2.65 -13.51 -12.59
N LEU A 45 -1.61 -13.02 -13.28
CA LEU A 45 -0.59 -12.17 -12.67
C LEU A 45 -1.14 -10.79 -12.33
N ALA A 46 -1.96 -10.20 -13.20
CA ALA A 46 -2.60 -8.92 -12.95
C ALA A 46 -3.54 -8.99 -11.74
N ASP A 47 -4.29 -10.08 -11.58
CA ASP A 47 -5.15 -10.31 -10.42
C ASP A 47 -4.32 -10.41 -9.12
N ALA A 48 -3.24 -11.20 -9.12
CA ALA A 48 -2.33 -11.30 -7.97
C ALA A 48 -1.70 -9.95 -7.61
N VAL A 49 -1.18 -9.23 -8.62
CA VAL A 49 -0.60 -7.89 -8.49
C VAL A 49 -1.62 -6.89 -7.92
N ALA A 50 -2.88 -6.93 -8.37
CA ALA A 50 -3.93 -6.04 -7.89
C ALA A 50 -4.23 -6.28 -6.41
N HIS A 51 -4.38 -7.54 -5.98
CA HIS A 51 -4.61 -7.86 -4.57
C HIS A 51 -3.43 -7.45 -3.69
N SER A 52 -2.20 -7.69 -4.14
CA SER A 52 -1.01 -7.27 -3.40
C SER A 52 -0.88 -5.74 -3.33
N ARG A 53 -1.32 -5.00 -4.35
CA ARG A 53 -1.39 -3.53 -4.27
C ARG A 53 -2.38 -3.06 -3.21
N SER A 54 -3.55 -3.67 -3.11
CA SER A 54 -4.50 -3.36 -2.02
C SER A 54 -3.91 -3.63 -0.63
N ALA A 55 -3.06 -4.65 -0.49
CA ALA A 55 -2.31 -4.87 0.74
C ALA A 55 -1.23 -3.80 1.00
N ALA A 56 -0.63 -3.21 -0.04
CA ALA A 56 0.32 -2.10 0.12
C ALA A 56 -0.38 -0.77 0.46
N GLU A 57 -1.60 -0.56 -0.01
CA GLU A 57 -2.41 0.64 0.28
C GLU A 57 -2.81 0.75 1.76
N ILE A 58 -2.83 -0.37 2.51
CA ILE A 58 -3.15 -0.31 3.94
C ILE A 58 -2.14 0.54 4.72
N PHE A 59 -0.89 0.60 4.30
CA PHE A 59 0.14 1.42 4.94
C PHE A 59 -0.07 2.92 4.70
N ASP A 60 -0.77 3.28 3.64
CA ASP A 60 -1.18 4.67 3.39
C ASP A 60 -2.37 5.06 4.27
N ILE A 61 -3.26 4.10 4.56
CA ILE A 61 -4.45 4.29 5.40
C ILE A 61 -4.07 4.30 6.89
N ASP A 62 -3.25 3.35 7.29
CA ASP A 62 -2.76 3.19 8.65
C ASP A 62 -1.24 3.01 8.67
N PRO A 63 -0.48 4.11 8.64
CA PRO A 63 0.96 4.03 8.69
C PRO A 63 1.44 3.34 9.98
N THR A 64 0.65 3.38 11.06
CA THR A 64 1.05 2.85 12.38
C THR A 64 1.24 1.32 12.41
N LEU A 65 0.78 0.60 11.38
CA LEU A 65 0.98 -0.84 11.22
C LEU A 65 2.46 -1.25 11.10
N THR A 66 3.36 -0.32 10.77
CA THR A 66 4.81 -0.59 10.72
C THR A 66 5.41 -0.84 12.10
N ASP A 67 4.78 -0.35 13.16
CA ASP A 67 5.29 -0.49 14.53
C ASP A 67 5.01 -1.90 15.09
N GLU A 68 4.14 -2.66 14.44
CA GLU A 68 3.80 -4.06 14.74
C GLU A 68 4.70 -5.05 13.96
N SER A 69 5.98 -4.71 13.89
CA SER A 69 6.97 -5.22 12.93
C SER A 69 6.99 -6.75 12.74
N SER A 70 6.67 -7.56 13.76
CA SER A 70 6.71 -9.01 13.65
C SER A 70 5.55 -9.61 12.84
N LEU A 71 4.31 -9.21 13.10
CA LEU A 71 3.14 -9.74 12.40
C LEU A 71 3.06 -9.13 11.00
N THR A 72 3.10 -7.79 10.91
CA THR A 72 3.06 -7.06 9.65
C THR A 72 4.20 -7.46 8.72
N GLY A 73 5.43 -7.57 9.25
CA GLY A 73 6.60 -8.04 8.51
C GLY A 73 6.41 -9.46 7.98
N HIS A 74 5.89 -10.37 8.80
CA HIS A 74 5.61 -11.75 8.38
C HIS A 74 4.57 -11.84 7.25
N HIS A 75 3.49 -11.05 7.30
CA HIS A 75 2.53 -10.98 6.18
C HIS A 75 3.19 -10.50 4.89
N VAL A 76 3.99 -9.44 4.97
CA VAL A 76 4.67 -8.84 3.82
C VAL A 76 5.69 -9.81 3.23
N ASP A 77 6.50 -10.47 4.06
CA ASP A 77 7.48 -11.45 3.62
C ASP A 77 6.83 -12.60 2.85
N LEU A 78 5.73 -13.15 3.38
CA LEU A 78 5.01 -14.24 2.73
C LEU A 78 4.36 -13.77 1.41
N LEU A 79 3.80 -12.56 1.35
CA LEU A 79 3.26 -12.01 0.11
C LEU A 79 4.35 -11.82 -0.96
N ILE A 80 5.54 -11.33 -0.56
CA ILE A 80 6.70 -11.18 -1.45
C ILE A 80 7.15 -12.55 -1.96
N GLU A 81 7.22 -13.56 -1.08
CA GLU A 81 7.60 -14.91 -1.44
C GLU A 81 6.64 -15.50 -2.48
N LEU A 82 5.34 -15.42 -2.24
CA LEU A 82 4.31 -15.93 -3.15
C LEU A 82 4.34 -15.21 -4.51
N LEU A 83 4.48 -13.87 -4.51
CA LEU A 83 4.64 -13.08 -5.73
C LEU A 83 5.91 -13.45 -6.50
N GLY A 84 7.00 -13.78 -5.82
CA GLY A 84 8.26 -14.20 -6.43
C GLY A 84 8.18 -15.58 -7.11
N GLN A 85 7.35 -16.50 -6.56
CA GLN A 85 7.20 -17.85 -7.11
C GLN A 85 6.27 -17.92 -8.34
N LEU A 86 5.25 -17.06 -8.39
CA LEU A 86 4.21 -17.11 -9.43
C LEU A 86 4.78 -16.98 -10.87
N PRO A 87 5.70 -16.04 -11.18
CA PRO A 87 6.40 -15.95 -12.47
C PRO A 87 7.00 -17.28 -12.94
N ALA A 88 7.80 -17.93 -12.10
CA ALA A 88 8.47 -19.18 -12.46
C ALA A 88 7.49 -20.32 -12.71
N LYS A 89 6.36 -20.36 -11.98
CA LYS A 89 5.29 -21.34 -12.22
C LYS A 89 4.56 -21.08 -13.53
N LEU A 90 4.34 -19.83 -13.90
CA LEU A 90 3.75 -19.46 -15.18
C LEU A 90 4.68 -19.85 -16.34
N ASP A 91 5.98 -19.61 -16.22
CA ASP A 91 6.98 -20.01 -17.23
C ASP A 91 7.02 -21.54 -17.38
N ALA A 92 6.97 -22.28 -16.27
CA ALA A 92 6.93 -23.75 -16.31
C ALA A 92 5.62 -24.29 -16.91
N ALA A 93 4.51 -23.56 -16.75
CA ALA A 93 3.20 -23.90 -17.32
C ALA A 93 3.07 -23.52 -18.81
N CYS A 94 3.90 -22.58 -19.27
CA CYS A 94 3.91 -22.05 -20.64
C CYS A 94 5.31 -22.17 -21.27
N PRO A 95 5.88 -23.39 -21.39
CA PRO A 95 7.21 -23.54 -21.95
C PRO A 95 7.26 -23.10 -23.41
N GLU A 96 8.46 -22.89 -23.95
CA GLU A 96 8.64 -22.46 -25.35
C GLU A 96 8.02 -23.44 -26.36
N PRO A 97 7.65 -22.98 -27.58
CA PRO A 97 6.99 -23.81 -28.58
C PRO A 97 7.79 -25.07 -28.99
N SER A 98 9.11 -24.99 -28.95
CA SER A 98 10.03 -26.10 -29.25
C SER A 98 10.23 -27.08 -28.10
N ASP A 99 9.64 -26.84 -26.92
CA ASP A 99 9.83 -27.69 -25.76
C ASP A 99 9.03 -29.01 -25.91
N PRO A 100 9.69 -30.18 -25.81
CA PRO A 100 9.03 -31.49 -25.94
C PRO A 100 7.95 -31.76 -24.87
N ARG A 101 7.93 -31.00 -23.78
CA ARG A 101 6.86 -31.04 -22.77
C ARG A 101 5.51 -30.60 -23.35
N ARG A 102 5.48 -29.78 -24.42
CA ARG A 102 4.23 -29.37 -25.08
C ARG A 102 3.50 -30.52 -25.78
N THR A 103 4.24 -31.44 -26.40
CA THR A 103 3.66 -32.56 -27.15
C THR A 103 3.39 -33.79 -26.29
N HIS A 104 4.25 -34.08 -25.31
CA HIS A 104 4.17 -35.32 -24.53
C HIS A 104 3.85 -35.11 -23.04
N GLY A 105 3.85 -33.87 -22.56
CA GLY A 105 3.74 -33.52 -21.16
C GLY A 105 2.42 -32.85 -20.76
N ALA A 106 1.32 -33.02 -21.50
CA ALA A 106 0.07 -32.31 -21.27
C ALA A 106 -0.43 -32.36 -19.81
N ALA A 107 -0.34 -33.53 -19.16
CA ALA A 107 -0.71 -33.67 -17.75
C ALA A 107 0.21 -32.87 -16.81
N ALA A 108 1.52 -32.85 -17.08
CA ALA A 108 2.48 -32.08 -16.30
C ALA A 108 2.27 -30.57 -16.47
N LEU A 109 1.94 -30.11 -17.67
CA LEU A 109 1.60 -28.70 -17.92
C LEU A 109 0.29 -28.29 -17.23
N ALA A 110 -0.73 -29.15 -17.26
CA ALA A 110 -1.96 -28.92 -16.52
C ALA A 110 -1.70 -28.80 -15.00
N GLN A 111 -0.80 -29.63 -14.47
CA GLN A 111 -0.38 -29.54 -13.07
C GLN A 111 0.36 -28.23 -12.75
N GLN A 112 1.28 -27.77 -13.62
CA GLN A 112 1.94 -26.46 -13.43
C GLN A 112 0.93 -25.30 -13.46
N TRP A 113 -0.07 -25.36 -14.35
CA TRP A 113 -1.16 -24.39 -14.36
C TRP A 113 -1.99 -24.43 -13.08
N ALA A 114 -2.30 -25.62 -12.57
CA ALA A 114 -3.03 -25.77 -11.31
C ALA A 114 -2.23 -25.18 -10.13
N GLU A 115 -0.91 -25.39 -10.09
CA GLU A 115 -0.03 -24.81 -9.08
C GLU A 115 0.05 -23.28 -9.18
N ALA A 116 0.14 -22.71 -10.39
CA ALA A 116 0.10 -21.27 -10.58
C ALA A 116 -1.23 -20.64 -10.10
N ILE A 117 -2.36 -21.30 -10.41
CA ILE A 117 -3.68 -20.86 -9.93
C ILE A 117 -3.78 -20.98 -8.40
N ALA A 118 -3.24 -22.05 -7.82
CA ALA A 118 -3.21 -22.23 -6.38
C ALA A 118 -2.38 -21.15 -5.69
N LEU A 119 -1.22 -20.77 -6.26
CA LEU A 119 -0.41 -19.66 -5.76
C LEU A 119 -1.15 -18.32 -5.83
N ALA A 120 -1.77 -17.99 -6.96
CA ALA A 120 -2.57 -16.77 -7.09
C ALA A 120 -3.73 -16.73 -6.08
N SER A 121 -4.39 -17.88 -5.86
CA SER A 121 -5.43 -18.02 -4.84
C SER A 121 -4.87 -17.86 -3.42
N ALA A 122 -3.67 -18.39 -3.15
CA ALA A 122 -2.98 -18.23 -1.88
C ALA A 122 -2.59 -16.78 -1.60
N ILE A 123 -2.15 -16.03 -2.63
CA ILE A 123 -1.89 -14.58 -2.51
C ILE A 123 -3.17 -13.87 -2.08
N ARG A 124 -4.30 -14.12 -2.76
CA ARG A 124 -5.59 -13.52 -2.41
C ARG A 124 -6.00 -13.87 -0.98
N ALA A 125 -5.93 -15.14 -0.60
CA ALA A 125 -6.27 -15.58 0.74
C ALA A 125 -5.38 -14.91 1.80
N ARG A 126 -4.07 -14.77 1.51
CA ARG A 126 -3.13 -14.13 2.43
C ARG A 126 -3.38 -12.64 2.59
N VAL A 127 -3.74 -11.94 1.52
CA VAL A 127 -4.18 -10.54 1.59
C VAL A 127 -5.43 -10.42 2.46
N SER A 128 -6.45 -11.25 2.24
CA SER A 128 -7.66 -11.24 3.07
C SER A 128 -7.36 -11.52 4.54
N GLN A 129 -6.48 -12.48 4.84
CA GLN A 129 -6.05 -12.79 6.19
C GLN A 129 -5.29 -11.62 6.83
N MET A 130 -4.36 -11.01 6.10
CA MET A 130 -3.64 -9.81 6.54
C MET A 130 -4.62 -8.70 6.93
N LEU A 131 -5.64 -8.44 6.13
CA LEU A 131 -6.66 -7.42 6.44
C LEU A 131 -7.51 -7.75 7.68
N GLN A 132 -7.63 -9.03 8.04
CA GLN A 132 -8.35 -9.49 9.23
C GLN A 132 -7.49 -9.52 10.50
N GLU A 133 -6.19 -9.77 10.37
CA GLU A 133 -5.25 -9.93 11.49
C GLU A 133 -4.55 -8.63 11.89
N LEU A 134 -4.42 -7.66 10.96
CA LEU A 134 -3.85 -6.34 11.23
C LEU A 134 -4.72 -5.30 11.98
N PRO A 135 -6.04 -5.44 12.19
CA PRO A 135 -6.77 -4.52 13.06
C PRO A 135 -6.18 -4.56 14.49
N ARG A 136 -5.76 -3.39 15.00
CA ARG A 136 -5.16 -3.27 16.34
C ARG A 136 -6.10 -3.76 17.44
N PRO A 137 -5.65 -4.55 18.43
CA PRO A 137 -6.54 -5.08 19.48
C PRO A 137 -7.39 -4.02 20.21
N ASP A 138 -6.89 -2.80 20.33
CA ASP A 138 -7.55 -1.68 21.01
C ASP A 138 -8.34 -0.74 20.09
N TRP A 139 -8.42 -1.02 18.78
CA TRP A 139 -9.15 -0.19 17.79
C TRP A 139 -10.64 0.01 18.14
N ASN A 140 -11.21 -0.93 18.89
CA ASN A 140 -12.60 -0.88 19.34
C ASN A 140 -12.80 -0.05 20.61
N SER A 141 -11.73 0.35 21.30
CA SER A 141 -11.82 1.17 22.51
C SER A 141 -11.68 2.66 22.17
N PRO A 142 -12.39 3.57 22.87
CA PRO A 142 -12.23 5.01 22.66
C PRO A 142 -10.78 5.50 22.84
N ASP A 143 -10.09 4.99 23.85
CA ASP A 143 -8.68 5.34 24.13
C ASP A 143 -7.74 4.85 23.02
N GLY A 144 -7.97 3.63 22.52
CA GLY A 144 -7.21 3.08 21.40
C GLY A 144 -7.48 3.84 20.10
N GLN A 145 -8.72 4.21 19.82
CA GLN A 145 -9.07 5.07 18.68
C GLN A 145 -8.39 6.43 18.77
N HIS A 146 -8.38 7.05 19.96
CA HIS A 146 -7.71 8.32 20.19
C HIS A 146 -6.19 8.19 19.96
N ARG A 147 -5.56 7.16 20.53
CA ARG A 147 -4.14 6.86 20.38
C ARG A 147 -3.75 6.63 18.92
N ILE A 148 -4.50 5.80 18.20
CA ILE A 148 -4.29 5.52 16.78
C ILE A 148 -4.45 6.80 15.95
N SER A 149 -5.49 7.59 16.23
CA SER A 149 -5.73 8.86 15.54
C SER A 149 -4.57 9.84 15.77
N ARG A 150 -4.09 9.99 17.01
CA ARG A 150 -2.92 10.81 17.32
C ARG A 150 -1.66 10.32 16.60
N GLN A 151 -1.39 9.02 16.61
CA GLN A 151 -0.24 8.45 15.89
C GLN A 151 -0.32 8.68 14.37
N ARG A 152 -1.53 8.57 13.78
CA ARG A 152 -1.75 8.90 12.36
C ARG A 152 -1.52 10.38 12.07
N LEU A 153 -2.01 11.27 12.94
CA LEU A 153 -1.78 12.71 12.84
C LEU A 153 -0.29 13.05 12.96
N ALA A 154 0.41 12.49 13.94
CA ALA A 154 1.85 12.69 14.11
C ALA A 154 2.64 12.15 12.90
N ARG A 155 2.23 10.99 12.38
CA ARG A 155 2.61 10.41 11.07
C ARG A 155 2.71 11.44 9.94
N ASN A 156 1.72 12.34 9.91
CA ASN A 156 1.50 13.29 8.85
C ASN A 156 1.78 14.74 9.28
N VAL A 157 2.48 14.94 10.41
CA VAL A 157 2.65 16.27 11.02
C VAL A 157 3.29 17.28 10.07
N ALA A 158 4.22 16.84 9.22
CA ALA A 158 4.84 17.70 8.20
C ALA A 158 3.83 18.21 7.16
N LEU A 159 2.92 17.35 6.69
CA LEU A 159 1.86 17.72 5.74
C LEU A 159 0.82 18.62 6.40
N ILE A 160 0.49 18.35 7.66
CA ILE A 160 -0.44 19.18 8.43
C ILE A 160 0.18 20.56 8.65
N ALA A 161 1.46 20.65 9.00
CA ALA A 161 2.17 21.92 9.15
C ALA A 161 2.17 22.74 7.85
N GLU A 162 2.46 22.10 6.71
CA GLU A 162 2.40 22.77 5.39
C GLU A 162 0.98 23.30 5.11
N ALA A 163 -0.06 22.51 5.39
CA ALA A 163 -1.44 22.94 5.22
C ALA A 163 -1.81 24.11 6.15
N VAL A 164 -1.30 24.12 7.39
CA VAL A 164 -1.49 25.22 8.35
C VAL A 164 -0.84 26.51 7.83
N GLU A 165 0.39 26.44 7.30
CA GLU A 165 1.04 27.62 6.69
C GLU A 165 0.26 28.15 5.49
N LEU A 166 -0.26 27.28 4.63
CA LEU A 166 -1.10 27.68 3.49
C LEU A 166 -2.39 28.38 3.95
N LEU A 167 -3.05 27.85 4.98
CA LEU A 167 -4.25 28.47 5.57
C LEU A 167 -3.93 29.82 6.23
N ARG A 168 -2.79 29.91 6.94
CA ARG A 168 -2.31 31.14 7.55
C ARG A 168 -2.06 32.22 6.48
N ALA A 169 -1.37 31.87 5.40
CA ALA A 169 -1.12 32.78 4.29
C ALA A 169 -2.43 33.23 3.62
N ALA A 170 -3.39 32.33 3.42
CA ALA A 170 -4.68 32.65 2.79
C ALA A 170 -5.56 33.59 3.62
N VAL A 171 -5.46 33.54 4.94
CA VAL A 171 -6.29 34.34 5.86
C VAL A 171 -5.57 35.56 6.45
N GLY A 172 -4.24 35.63 6.30
CA GLY A 172 -3.38 36.66 6.92
C GLY A 172 -3.83 38.08 6.63
N ASP A 173 -4.01 38.44 5.35
CA ASP A 173 -4.42 39.79 4.96
C ASP A 173 -5.82 40.15 5.48
N ALA A 174 -6.73 39.18 5.53
CA ALA A 174 -8.09 39.37 6.02
C ALA A 174 -8.18 39.53 7.55
N VAL A 175 -7.17 39.05 8.29
CA VAL A 175 -7.08 39.18 9.75
C VAL A 175 -6.26 40.41 10.15
N ALA A 176 -5.32 40.86 9.32
CA ALA A 176 -4.41 41.97 9.62
C ALA A 176 -5.04 43.38 9.55
N VAL A 177 -6.27 43.51 9.04
CA VAL A 177 -7.00 44.80 8.99
C VAL A 177 -7.47 45.24 10.38
N ASP A 178 -7.62 46.55 10.61
CA ASP A 178 -7.99 47.12 11.92
C ASP A 178 -9.28 46.54 12.51
N VAL A 179 -10.27 46.21 11.66
CA VAL A 179 -11.53 45.59 12.08
C VAL A 179 -11.80 44.37 11.18
N PRO A 180 -11.23 43.20 11.51
CA PRO A 180 -11.36 42.03 10.67
C PRO A 180 -12.77 41.44 10.74
N HIS A 181 -13.25 40.90 9.62
CA HIS A 181 -14.56 40.27 9.54
C HIS A 181 -14.65 39.12 10.57
N PRO A 182 -15.80 38.90 11.25
CA PRO A 182 -15.92 37.86 12.29
C PRO A 182 -15.52 36.46 11.81
N GLN A 183 -15.79 36.13 10.54
CA GLN A 183 -15.38 34.85 9.96
C GLN A 183 -13.86 34.75 9.77
N ALA A 184 -13.18 35.82 9.33
CA ALA A 184 -11.72 35.85 9.21
C ALA A 184 -11.08 35.64 10.59
N ARG A 185 -11.62 36.29 11.64
CA ARG A 185 -11.20 36.06 13.03
C ARG A 185 -11.43 34.62 13.51
N ALA A 186 -12.56 34.03 13.16
CA ALA A 186 -12.86 32.64 13.55
C ALA A 186 -11.91 31.65 12.86
N ILE A 187 -11.64 31.84 11.56
CA ILE A 187 -10.68 31.02 10.82
C ILE A 187 -9.26 31.21 11.34
N GLY A 188 -8.84 32.44 11.64
CA GLY A 188 -7.54 32.71 12.27
C GLY A 188 -7.33 31.92 13.56
N ARG A 189 -8.32 31.92 14.47
CA ARG A 189 -8.25 31.11 15.70
C ARG A 189 -8.17 29.61 15.44
N LEU A 190 -8.85 29.12 14.39
CA LEU A 190 -8.77 27.70 14.01
C LEU A 190 -7.36 27.36 13.49
N VAL A 191 -6.76 28.26 12.70
CA VAL A 191 -5.37 28.11 12.25
C VAL A 191 -4.41 28.09 13.45
N ASP A 192 -4.58 28.99 14.42
CA ASP A 192 -3.75 28.99 15.65
C ASP A 192 -3.91 27.71 16.48
N THR A 193 -5.14 27.16 16.54
CA THR A 193 -5.41 25.89 17.21
C THR A 193 -4.72 24.73 16.49
N LEU A 194 -4.76 24.71 15.16
CA LEU A 194 -4.10 23.69 14.35
C LEU A 194 -2.57 23.79 14.46
N ASP A 195 -2.03 25.00 14.55
CA ASP A 195 -0.60 25.24 14.75
C ASP A 195 -0.13 24.70 16.11
N THR A 196 -0.91 24.96 17.16
CA THR A 196 -0.66 24.39 18.50
C THR A 196 -0.67 22.86 18.45
N LEU A 197 -1.64 22.27 17.74
CA LEU A 197 -1.71 20.82 17.55
C LEU A 197 -0.48 20.29 16.79
N VAL A 198 0.04 21.01 15.79
CA VAL A 198 1.26 20.63 15.07
C VAL A 198 2.45 20.59 16.02
N GLU A 199 2.62 21.59 16.89
CA GLU A 199 3.68 21.62 17.88
C GLU A 199 3.56 20.46 18.90
N ASP A 200 2.35 20.20 19.41
CA ASP A 200 2.08 19.06 20.29
C ASP A 200 2.45 17.73 19.63
N LEU A 201 2.08 17.54 18.36
CA LEU A 201 2.37 16.31 17.60
C LEU A 201 3.87 16.15 17.29
N ARG A 202 4.60 17.25 17.06
CA ARG A 202 6.08 17.24 16.89
C ARG A 202 6.78 16.85 18.19
N ALA A 203 6.33 17.35 19.33
CA ALA A 203 6.89 17.00 20.63
C ALA A 203 6.74 15.50 20.95
N GLU A 204 5.68 14.87 20.47
CA GLU A 204 5.43 13.43 20.61
C GLU A 204 6.24 12.54 19.63
N ASN A 205 6.80 13.10 18.55
CA ASN A 205 7.62 12.39 17.56
C ASN A 205 8.85 13.24 17.15
N PRO A 206 9.93 13.27 17.96
CA PRO A 206 11.10 14.13 17.73
C PRO A 206 12.05 13.64 16.62
N HIS A 207 11.53 13.04 15.55
CA HIS A 207 12.30 12.42 14.47
C HIS A 207 12.31 13.23 13.18
#